data_AF-A0A964HJA8-F1
#
_entry.id   AF-A0A964HJA8-F1
#
_cell.length_a   1.000
_cell.length_b   1.000
_cell.length_c   1.000
_cell.angle_alpha   90.00
_cell.angle_beta   90.00
_cell.angle_gamma   90.00
#
_symmetry.space_group_name_H-M   'P 1'
#
loop_
_entity.id
_entity.type
_entity.pdbx_description
1 polymer ?
#
loop_
_entity_poly.entity_id
_entity_poly.type
_entity_poly.pdbx_seq_one_letter_code
_entity_poly.pdbx_strand_id
1 'polypeptide(L)' 'MKALALLIARLTEFKGRMVFDTTKPNGQPRRALDTSRADKYFGFRAGTNFEQGLTRTIEWYREFRKN' A
#
# COMPACT_ATOMS: atom_id res chain seq x y z
N MET A 1 7.91 -5.26 -1.06
CA MET A 1 6.81 -6.10 -0.56
C MET A 1 6.75 -6.16 0.97
N LYS A 2 7.80 -6.62 1.68
CA LYS A 2 7.79 -6.77 3.16
C LYS A 2 7.40 -5.50 3.93
N ALA A 3 7.97 -4.35 3.56
CA ALA A 3 7.66 -3.07 4.21
C ALA A 3 6.17 -2.68 4.12
N LEU A 4 5.53 -2.93 2.97
CA LEU A 4 4.10 -2.69 2.79
C LEU A 4 3.25 -3.60 3.69
N ALA A 5 3.59 -4.89 3.74
CA ALA A 5 2.88 -5.84 4.60
C ALA A 5 3.01 -5.46 6.09
N LEU A 6 4.21 -5.04 6.54
CA LEU A 6 4.44 -4.53 7.89
C LEU A 6 3.62 -3.27 8.19
N LEU A 7 3.55 -2.33 7.25
CA LEU A 7 2.75 -1.11 7.40
C LEU A 7 1.26 -1.44 7.55
N ILE A 8 0.72 -2.31 6.68
CA ILE A 8 -0.68 -2.75 6.77
C ILE A 8 -0.93 -3.49 8.08
N ALA A 9 -0.04 -4.39 8.50
CA ALA A 9 -0.16 -5.09 9.79
C ALA A 9 -0.22 -4.11 10.98
N ARG A 10 0.61 -3.05 10.96
CA ARG A 10 0.56 -1.98 11.98
C ARG A 10 -0.77 -1.24 11.94
N LEU A 11 -1.20 -0.75 10.76
CA LEU A 11 -2.44 0.04 10.61
C LEU A 11 -3.71 -0.76 10.92
N THR A 12 -3.66 -2.09 10.74
CA THR A 12 -4.76 -3.00 11.08
C THR A 12 -4.68 -3.55 12.50
N GLU A 13 -3.65 -3.18 13.26
CA GLU A 13 -3.36 -3.66 14.61
C GLU A 13 -3.18 -5.18 14.72
N PHE A 14 -2.73 -5.83 13.63
CA PHE A 14 -2.51 -7.26 13.60
C PHE A 14 -1.43 -7.68 14.61
N LYS A 15 -1.78 -8.60 15.52
CA LYS A 15 -0.88 -9.12 16.58
C LYS A 15 -0.31 -10.50 16.29
N GLY A 16 -0.65 -11.12 15.16
CA GLY A 16 -0.16 -12.44 14.78
C GLY A 16 1.27 -12.41 14.24
N ARG A 17 1.82 -13.59 13.98
CA ARG A 17 3.16 -13.76 13.37
C ARG A 17 3.07 -13.62 11.86
N MET A 18 3.91 -12.75 11.29
CA MET A 18 4.11 -12.70 9.84
C MET A 18 5.19 -13.66 9.40
N VAL A 19 4.90 -14.49 8.40
CA VAL A 19 5.83 -15.44 7.80
C VAL A 19 5.99 -15.10 6.32
N PHE A 20 7.23 -14.90 5.88
CA PHE A 20 7.56 -14.65 4.48
C PHE A 20 8.23 -15.90 3.90
N ASP A 21 7.49 -16.67 3.11
CA ASP A 21 7.96 -17.91 2.51
C ASP A 21 8.92 -17.63 1.34
N THR A 22 10.19 -17.96 1.51
CA THR A 22 11.25 -17.77 0.51
C THR A 22 11.27 -18.87 -0.56
N THR A 23 10.48 -19.93 -0.42
CA THR A 23 10.34 -20.97 -1.46
C THR A 23 9.50 -20.49 -2.63
N LYS A 24 8.72 -19.41 -2.45
CA LYS A 24 7.91 -18.80 -3.51
C LYS A 24 8.75 -17.80 -4.32
N PRO A 25 8.51 -17.69 -5.64
CA PRO A 25 9.23 -16.74 -6.47
C PRO A 25 8.94 -15.30 -6.05
N ASN A 26 9.95 -14.45 -6.09
CA ASN A 26 9.78 -13.02 -5.94
C ASN A 26 9.27 -12.41 -7.26
N GLY A 27 8.47 -11.34 -7.16
CA GLY A 27 8.10 -10.51 -8.30
C GLY A 27 9.23 -9.56 -8.74
N GLN A 28 8.92 -8.66 -9.67
CA GLN A 28 9.86 -7.63 -10.13
C GLN A 28 10.36 -6.78 -8.94
N PRO A 29 11.69 -6.61 -8.76
CA PRO A 29 12.25 -5.88 -7.61
C PRO A 29 11.77 -4.43 -7.49
N ARG A 30 11.53 -3.77 -8.63
CA ARG A 30 11.04 -2.40 -8.70
C ARG A 30 10.10 -2.23 -9.89
N ARG A 31 8.94 -1.64 -9.63
CA ARG A 31 8.01 -1.14 -10.65
C ARG A 31 7.57 0.25 -10.22
N ALA A 32 8.14 1.28 -10.84
CA ALA A 32 7.87 2.68 -10.56
C ALA A 32 7.77 3.45 -11.88
N LEU A 33 6.85 4.41 -11.93
CA LEU A 33 6.67 5.30 -13.08
C LEU A 33 7.40 6.62 -12.81
N ASP A 34 7.96 7.21 -13.86
CA ASP A 34 8.29 8.64 -13.84
C ASP A 34 6.99 9.43 -14.08
N THR A 35 6.64 10.30 -13.14
CA THR A 35 5.44 11.13 -13.19
C THR A 35 5.72 12.56 -13.66
N SER A 36 6.93 12.87 -14.10
CA SER A 36 7.36 14.21 -14.55
C SER A 36 6.45 14.79 -15.64
N ARG A 37 6.01 13.96 -16.59
CA ARG A 37 5.08 14.39 -17.65
C ARG A 37 3.69 14.73 -17.12
N ALA A 38 3.18 13.97 -16.15
CA ALA A 38 1.87 14.24 -15.57
C ALA A 38 1.85 15.58 -14.83
N ASP A 39 2.92 15.86 -14.08
CA ASP A 39 3.13 17.15 -13.43
C ASP A 39 3.27 18.29 -14.45
N LYS A 40 4.14 18.11 -15.46
CA LYS A 40 4.41 19.16 -16.47
C LYS A 40 3.18 19.55 -17.29
N TYR A 41 2.40 18.58 -17.76
CA TYR A 41 1.31 18.85 -18.72
C TYR A 41 -0.06 19.02 -18.07
N PHE A 42 -0.25 18.51 -16.84
CA PHE A 42 -1.55 18.55 -16.16
C PHE A 42 -1.47 19.17 -14.76
N GLY A 43 -0.30 19.57 -14.29
CA GLY A 43 -0.09 19.98 -12.89
C GLY A 43 -0.39 18.84 -11.90
N PHE A 44 -0.45 17.60 -12.38
CA PHE A 44 -0.94 16.48 -11.59
C PHE A 44 0.14 16.00 -10.63
N ARG A 45 -0.18 16.06 -9.34
CA ARG A 45 0.58 15.46 -8.24
C ARG A 45 -0.36 14.68 -7.35
N ALA A 46 0.06 13.49 -6.91
CA ALA A 46 -0.71 12.71 -5.95
C ALA A 46 -0.79 13.48 -4.61
N GLY A 47 -1.99 13.96 -4.26
CA GLY A 47 -2.22 14.71 -3.02
C GLY A 47 -2.43 13.84 -1.78
N THR A 48 -2.77 12.57 -1.97
CA THR A 48 -2.97 11.62 -0.85
C THR A 48 -1.63 10.97 -0.50
N ASN A 49 -1.19 11.14 0.75
CA ASN A 49 -0.03 10.43 1.26
C ASN A 49 -0.31 8.92 1.29
N PHE A 50 0.73 8.11 1.08
CA PHE A 50 0.59 6.65 1.03
C PHE A 50 -0.04 6.03 2.29
N GLU A 51 0.42 6.41 3.48
CA GLU A 51 -0.15 5.90 4.75
C GLU A 51 -1.58 6.39 4.95
N GLN A 52 -1.86 7.66 4.63
CA GLN A 52 -3.21 8.21 4.69
C GLN A 52 -4.19 7.46 3.76
N GLY A 53 -3.75 7.14 2.54
CA GLY A 53 -4.53 6.35 1.60
C GLY A 53 -4.85 4.96 2.16
N LEU A 54 -3.84 4.27 2.70
CA LEU A 54 -4.02 2.95 3.33
C LEU A 54 -5.00 3.00 4.51
N THR A 55 -4.86 3.98 5.40
CA THR A 55 -5.77 4.14 6.55
C THR A 55 -7.22 4.31 6.09
N ARG A 56 -7.47 5.22 5.13
CA ARG A 56 -8.81 5.43 4.55
C ARG A 56 -9.38 4.16 3.93
N THR A 57 -8.56 3.39 3.22
CA THR A 57 -8.98 2.12 2.63
C THR A 57 -9.31 1.07 3.69
N ILE A 58 -8.52 0.98 4.77
CA ILE A 58 -8.77 0.05 5.88
C ILE A 58 -10.07 0.41 6.61
N GLU A 59 -10.29 1.70 6.87
CA GLU A 59 -11.52 2.21 7.49
C GLU A 59 -12.75 1.87 6.64
N TRP A 60 -12.70 2.22 5.33
CA TRP A 60 -13.75 1.86 4.38
C TRP A 60 -14.01 0.35 4.39
N TYR A 61 -12.96 -0.48 4.32
CA TYR A 61 -13.14 -1.94 4.33
C TYR A 61 -13.80 -2.42 5.63
N ARG A 62 -13.43 -1.88 6.79
CA ARG A 62 -14.04 -2.24 8.08
C ARG A 62 -15.51 -1.85 8.16
N GLU A 63 -15.89 -0.72 7.57
CA GLU A 63 -17.27 -0.23 7.52
C GLU A 63 -18.16 -1.14 6.66
N PHE A 64 -17.68 -1.57 5.48
CA PHE A 64 -18.50 -2.27 4.49
C PHE A 64 -18.33 -3.80 4.46
N ARG A 65 -17.37 -4.37 5.19
CA ARG A 65 -17.18 -5.84 5.25
C ARG A 65 -18.28 -6.57 6.04
N LYS A 66 -19.00 -5.89 6.94
CA LYS A 66 -20.13 -6.49 7.66
C LYS A 66 -21.39 -6.43 6.80
N ASN A 67 -21.49 -7.36 5.86
CA ASN A 67 -22.72 -7.90 5.28
C ASN A 67 -22.51 -9.39 5.04
#